data_AF-A0A3M1LB22-F1
#
_entry.id   AF-A0A3M1LB22-F1
#
_cell.length_a   1.000
_cell.length_b   1.000
_cell.length_c   1.000
_cell.angle_alpha   90.00
_cell.angle_beta   90.00
_cell.angle_gamma   90.00
#
_symmetry.space_group_name_H-M   'P 1'
#
loop_
_entity.id
_entity.type
_entity.pdbx_description
1 polymer ?
#
loop_
_entity_poly.entity_id
_entity_poly.type
_entity_poly.pdbx_seq_one_letter_code
_entity_poly.pdbx_strand_id
1 'polypeptide(L)' 'QREAILHLLRVRFDPTGPALEPIAEGLAKIEDTALLQDLLVEAMQTEGLDAFLERLRDRTKGRPEER' A
#
# COMPACT_ATOMS: atom_id res chain seq x y z
N GLN A 1 4.40 -10.85 -3.04
CA GLN A 1 4.14 -9.45 -3.47
C GLN A 1 3.93 -8.51 -2.28
N ARG A 2 3.06 -8.83 -1.31
CA ARG A 2 2.87 -8.01 -0.08
C ARG A 2 4.18 -7.65 0.64
N GLU A 3 5.04 -8.64 0.90
CA GLU A 3 6.35 -8.40 1.51
C GLU A 3 7.28 -7.53 0.66
N ALA A 4 7.20 -7.63 -0.68
CA ALA A 4 8.01 -6.80 -1.57
C ALA A 4 7.60 -5.32 -1.50
N ILE A 5 6.29 -5.05 -1.43
CA ILE A 5 5.74 -3.69 -1.24
C ILE A 5 6.23 -3.12 0.09
N LEU A 6 6.08 -3.88 1.19
CA LEU A 6 6.51 -3.46 2.52
C LEU A 6 8.02 -3.21 2.57
N HIS A 7 8.82 -4.10 1.98
CA HIS A 7 10.27 -3.93 1.93
C HIS A 7 10.67 -2.66 1.16
N LEU A 8 10.04 -2.39 0.01
CA LEU A 8 10.30 -1.19 -0.78
C LEU A 8 9.97 0.08 0.00
N LEU A 9 8.80 0.14 0.63
CA LEU A 9 8.37 1.29 1.42
C LEU A 9 9.27 1.50 2.64
N ARG A 10 9.71 0.42 3.28
CA ARG A 10 10.68 0.46 4.39
C ARG A 10 11.99 1.08 3.97
N VAL A 11 12.55 0.66 2.84
CA VAL A 11 13.83 1.17 2.34
C VAL A 11 13.72 2.64 1.94
N ARG A 12 12.58 3.06 1.38
CA ARG A 12 12.41 4.43 0.85
C ARG A 12 12.01 5.47 1.90
N PHE A 13 11.16 5.11 2.85
CA PHE A 13 10.46 6.12 3.66
C PHE A 13 10.49 5.87 5.17
N ASP A 14 10.55 4.61 5.61
CA ASP A 14 10.56 4.29 7.05
C ASP A 14 11.51 3.12 7.35
N PRO A 15 12.83 3.37 7.40
CA PRO A 15 13.81 2.32 7.70
C PRO A 15 13.63 1.75 9.12
N THR A 16 13.08 2.56 10.03
CA THR A 16 12.80 2.21 11.43
C THR A 16 11.59 1.29 11.60
N GLY A 17 10.60 1.36 10.69
CA GLY A 17 9.50 0.41 10.56
C GLY A 17 8.16 0.66 11.29
N PRO A 18 7.99 1.61 12.24
CA PRO A 18 6.71 1.76 12.94
C PRO A 18 5.59 2.33 12.07
N ALA A 19 5.90 3.06 10.99
CA ALA A 19 4.89 3.66 10.12
C ALA A 19 4.26 2.67 9.12
N LEU A 20 4.82 1.45 9.01
CA LEU A 20 4.38 0.44 8.05
C LEU A 20 3.30 -0.51 8.60
N GLU A 21 3.06 -0.56 9.91
CA GLU A 21 2.00 -1.40 10.52
C GLU A 21 0.63 -1.23 9.83
N PRO A 22 0.07 -0.02 9.69
CA PRO A 22 -1.24 0.16 9.06
C PRO A 22 -1.24 -0.24 7.57
N ILE A 23 -0.09 -0.14 6.89
CA ILE A 23 0.07 -0.56 5.50
C ILE A 23 0.08 -2.09 5.41
N ALA A 24 0.78 -2.76 6.32
CA ALA A 24 0.84 -4.23 6.38
C ALA A 24 -0.55 -4.82 6.63
N GLU A 25 -1.33 -4.25 7.55
CA GLU A 25 -2.71 -4.66 7.81
C GLU A 25 -3.62 -4.46 6.60
N GLY A 26 -3.47 -3.36 5.87
CA GLY A 26 -4.23 -3.10 4.64
C GLY A 26 -3.89 -4.09 3.52
N LEU A 27 -2.60 -4.36 3.30
CA LEU A 27 -2.13 -5.31 2.30
C LEU A 27 -2.54 -6.76 2.61
N ALA A 28 -2.61 -7.13 3.90
CA ALA A 28 -3.04 -8.45 4.33
C ALA A 28 -4.51 -8.76 3.94
N LYS A 29 -5.35 -7.72 3.83
CA LYS A 29 -6.77 -7.84 3.45
C LYS A 29 -7.00 -7.98 1.95
N ILE A 30 -5.97 -7.71 1.13
CA ILE A 30 -6.08 -7.81 -0.33
C ILE A 30 -5.76 -9.23 -0.74
N GLU A 31 -6.70 -9.95 -1.34
CA GLU A 31 -6.46 -11.28 -1.94
C GLU A 31 -6.13 -11.21 -3.44
N ASP A 32 -6.56 -10.15 -4.12
CA ASP A 32 -6.35 -9.93 -5.54
C ASP A 32 -4.87 -9.67 -5.87
N THR A 33 -4.27 -10.56 -6.67
CA THR A 33 -2.86 -10.49 -7.08
C THR A 33 -2.59 -9.38 -8.10
N ALA A 34 -3.55 -9.00 -8.94
CA ALA A 34 -3.41 -7.86 -9.84
C ALA A 34 -3.39 -6.55 -9.05
N LEU A 35 -4.25 -6.43 -8.03
CA LEU A 35 -4.26 -5.27 -7.14
C LEU A 35 -2.92 -5.10 -6.39
N LEU A 36 -2.32 -6.20 -5.94
CA LEU A 36 -0.99 -6.17 -5.32
C LEU A 36 0.12 -5.76 -6.30
N GLN A 37 -0.01 -6.10 -7.57
CA GLN A 37 0.93 -5.70 -8.61
C GLN A 37 0.87 -4.20 -8.88
N ASP A 38 -0.35 -3.66 -9.00
CA ASP A 38 -0.55 -2.21 -9.11
C ASP A 38 0.01 -1.46 -7.89
N LEU A 39 -0.24 -1.99 -6.68
CA LEU A 39 0.27 -1.40 -5.44
C LEU A 39 1.80 -1.45 -5.36
N LEU A 40 2.45 -2.43 -5.98
CA LEU A 40 3.91 -2.45 -6.09
C LEU A 40 4.41 -1.32 -6.99
N VAL A 41 3.76 -1.08 -8.13
CA VAL A 41 4.09 0.04 -9.03
C VAL A 41 3.85 1.39 -8.33
N GLU A 42 2.74 1.52 -7.61
CA GLU A 42 2.44 2.69 -6.77
C GLU A 42 3.51 2.93 -5.71
N ALA A 43 3.94 1.90 -5.00
CA ALA A 43 4.99 2.01 -3.99
C ALA A 43 6.34 2.48 -4.57
N MET A 44 6.58 2.25 -5.87
CA MET A 44 7.75 2.77 -6.60
C MET A 44 7.59 4.23 -7.03
N GLN A 45 6.37 4.72 -7.24
CA GLN A 45 6.12 6.06 -7.78
C GLN A 45 5.65 7.06 -6.73
N THR A 46 5.13 6.59 -5.60
CA THR A 46 4.60 7.44 -4.53
C THR A 46 5.65 8.41 -4.00
N GLU A 47 5.20 9.60 -3.63
CA GLU A 47 6.00 10.68 -3.07
C GLU A 47 6.20 10.50 -1.55
N GLY A 48 5.40 9.66 -0.91
CA GLY A 48 5.48 9.40 0.53
C GLY A 48 4.59 8.25 1.01
N LEU A 49 4.73 7.92 2.30
CA LEU A 49 3.94 6.88 2.96
C LEU A 49 2.47 7.25 3.11
N ASP A 50 2.16 8.50 3.46
CA ASP A 50 0.78 8.96 3.63
C ASP A 50 -0.02 8.86 2.33
N ALA A 51 0.57 9.30 1.21
CA ALA A 51 -0.04 9.19 -0.12
C ALA A 51 -0.28 7.73 -0.52
N PHE A 52 0.66 6.83 -0.20
CA PHE A 52 0.49 5.40 -0.46
C PHE A 52 -0.62 4.80 0.40
N LEU A 53 -0.67 5.15 1.69
CA LEU A 53 -1.67 4.67 2.63
C LEU A 53 -3.08 5.14 2.24
N GLU A 54 -3.23 6.37 1.77
CA GLU A 54 -4.50 6.89 1.24
C GLU A 54 -5.00 6.04 0.06
N ARG A 55 -4.16 5.82 -0.95
CA ARG A 55 -4.52 4.97 -2.11
C ARG A 55 -4.83 3.53 -1.71
N LEU A 56 -4.09 2.98 -0.75
CA LEU A 56 -4.36 1.64 -0.21
C LEU A 56 -5.74 1.59 0.46
N ARG A 57 -6.11 2.63 1.23
CA ARG A 57 -7.43 2.73 1.87
C ARG A 57 -8.55 2.86 0.84
N ASP A 58 -8.38 3.65 -0.21
CA ASP A 58 -9.39 3.77 -1.28
C ASP A 58 -9.61 2.44 -2.01
N ARG A 59 -8.53 1.72 -2.34
CA ARG A 59 -8.64 0.42 -3.01
C ARG A 59 -9.24 -0.68 -2.13
N THR A 60 -9.06 -0.60 -0.81
CA THR A 60 -9.58 -1.60 0.14
C THR A 60 -10.96 -1.26 0.71
N LYS A 61 -11.42 -0.01 0.62
CA LYS A 61 -12.75 0.38 1.09
C LYS A 61 -13.90 -0.07 0.20
N GLY A 62 -13.63 -0.50 -1.04
CA GLY A 62 -14.66 -0.69 -2.05
C GLY A 62 -15.21 0.68 -2.46
N ARG A 63 -15.27 0.96 -3.77
CA ARG A 63 -15.83 2.22 -4.27
C ARG A 63 -17.22 2.44 -3.66
N PRO A 64 -17.50 3.56 -2.97
CA PRO A 64 -18.81 4.14 -3.17
C PRO A 64 -18.79 4.62 -4.63
N GLU A 65 -19.50 3.92 -5.51
CA GLU A 65 -19.87 4.47 -6.81
C GLU A 65 -20.45 5.88 -6.55
N GLU A 66 -19.73 6.91 -6.97
CA GLU A 66 -20.32 8.23 -7.10
C GLU A 66 -21.32 8.17 -8.25
N ARG A 67 -22.52 8.65 -7.91
CA ARG A 67 -23.79 8.57 -8.64
C ARG A 67 -23.82 9.38 -9.92
#